data_AF-A0AAN6VM16-F1
#
_entry.id   AF-A0AAN6VM16-F1
#
_cell.length_a   1.000
_cell.length_b   1.000
_cell.length_c   1.000
_cell.angle_alpha   90.00
_cell.angle_beta   90.00
_cell.angle_gamma   90.00
#
_symmetry.space_group_name_H-M   'P 1'
#
loop_
_entity.id
_entity.type
_entity.pdbx_description
1 polymer ?
#
loop_
_entity_poly.entity_id
_entity_poly.type
_entity_poly.pdbx_seq_one_letter_code
_entity_poly.pdbx_strand_id
1 'polypeptide(L)'
;MKYFATLASALSLLASASAIPMEQRDDVQTVHLTFHGGPAEYSLAIPADGSVHATNNAIAVNIIDAPDYNALYQCQFQTQGDATLVSSISSTGVNQILVGPPAPITSVSCQGMCVATWSDCYRDGQYVGPCCAGYCAANKCRPWVYPF
;
A
#
# COMPACT_ATOMS: atom_id res chain seq x y z
N MET A 1 50.60 -35.46 -57.26
CA MET A 1 49.34 -36.06 -56.75
C MET A 1 48.84 -35.09 -55.68
N LYS A 2 47.83 -34.24 -55.97
CA LYS A 2 46.43 -34.40 -55.52
C LYS A 2 46.38 -34.77 -54.02
N TYR A 3 45.82 -33.97 -53.09
CA TYR A 3 44.38 -33.77 -52.93
C TYR A 3 44.03 -32.86 -51.71
N PHE A 4 42.89 -32.13 -51.84
CA PHE A 4 41.91 -31.68 -50.82
C PHE A 4 42.40 -30.81 -49.63
N ALA A 5 42.10 -29.51 -49.52
CA ALA A 5 40.82 -28.78 -49.34
C ALA A 5 40.09 -28.97 -47.99
N THR A 6 39.66 -27.84 -47.40
CA THR A 6 38.75 -27.63 -46.23
C THR A 6 39.43 -27.69 -44.84
N LEU A 7 39.15 -26.85 -43.84
CA LEU A 7 37.89 -26.23 -43.38
C LEU A 7 38.09 -24.83 -42.76
N ALA A 8 37.03 -24.04 -42.86
CA ALA A 8 36.85 -22.73 -42.25
C ALA A 8 36.20 -22.80 -40.84
N SER A 9 36.29 -21.66 -40.15
CA SER A 9 35.25 -21.09 -39.24
C SER A 9 35.34 -21.34 -37.73
N ALA A 10 35.55 -20.22 -37.03
CA ALA A 10 34.74 -19.69 -35.93
C ALA A 10 34.68 -20.43 -34.58
N LEU A 11 35.09 -19.71 -33.51
CA LEU A 11 34.47 -19.84 -32.19
C LEU A 11 34.48 -18.48 -31.48
N SER A 12 33.55 -17.61 -31.87
CA SER A 12 33.17 -16.42 -31.11
C SER A 12 32.42 -16.87 -29.87
N LEU A 13 33.07 -16.82 -28.70
CA LEU A 13 32.46 -17.09 -27.41
C LEU A 13 31.42 -16.00 -27.10
N LEU A 14 30.15 -16.43 -27.13
CA LEU A 14 28.98 -15.65 -26.73
C LEU A 14 29.06 -15.32 -25.24
N ALA A 15 29.11 -14.02 -24.90
CA ALA A 15 28.88 -13.53 -23.56
C ALA A 15 27.37 -13.60 -23.27
N SER A 16 26.92 -14.64 -22.60
CA SER A 16 25.56 -14.76 -22.07
C SER A 16 25.42 -13.88 -20.82
N ALA A 17 25.25 -12.57 -21.00
CA ALA A 17 24.71 -11.73 -19.94
C ALA A 17 23.26 -12.16 -19.71
N SER A 18 23.01 -12.96 -18.67
CA SER A 18 21.67 -13.23 -18.19
C SER A 18 21.09 -11.93 -17.64
N ALA A 19 20.44 -11.15 -18.50
CA ALA A 19 19.52 -10.12 -18.08
C ALA A 19 18.36 -10.82 -17.36
N ILE A 20 18.38 -10.80 -16.03
CA ILE A 20 17.22 -11.16 -15.23
C ILE A 20 16.10 -10.23 -15.71
N PRO A 21 14.95 -10.75 -16.18
CA PRO A 21 13.82 -9.90 -16.50
C PRO A 21 13.53 -9.07 -15.26
N MET A 22 13.58 -7.75 -15.40
CA MET A 22 13.08 -6.85 -14.36
C MET A 22 11.59 -7.13 -14.29
N GLU A 23 11.18 -7.91 -13.28
CA GLU A 23 9.78 -8.09 -12.93
C GLU A 23 9.19 -6.69 -12.81
N GLN A 24 8.18 -6.40 -13.64
CA GLN A 24 7.45 -5.15 -13.62
C GLN A 24 7.01 -4.94 -12.19
N ARG A 25 7.63 -3.98 -11.49
CA ARG A 25 7.20 -3.63 -10.13
C ARG A 25 5.73 -3.29 -10.24
N ASP A 26 4.89 -4.06 -9.57
CA ASP A 26 3.46 -3.79 -9.47
C ASP A 26 3.27 -2.29 -9.16
N ASP A 27 2.35 -1.65 -9.89
CA ASP A 27 2.04 -0.23 -9.67
C ASP A 27 1.79 0.01 -8.18
N VAL A 28 2.28 1.15 -7.69
CA VAL A 28 2.12 1.51 -6.28
C VAL A 28 0.63 1.60 -5.95
N GLN A 29 0.23 0.98 -4.85
CA GLN A 29 -1.17 0.97 -4.41
C GLN A 29 -1.67 2.40 -4.16
N THR A 30 -2.88 2.70 -4.61
CA THR A 30 -3.57 3.96 -4.31
C THR A 30 -4.35 3.80 -3.00
N VAL A 31 -4.11 4.71 -2.07
CA VAL A 31 -4.79 4.79 -0.77
C VAL A 31 -5.96 5.76 -0.87
N HIS A 32 -7.15 5.35 -0.44
CA HIS A 32 -8.31 6.24 -0.36
C HIS A 32 -8.57 6.62 1.10
N LEU A 33 -8.58 7.93 1.37
CA LEU A 33 -8.81 8.49 2.69
C LEU A 33 -10.02 9.42 2.65
N THR A 34 -10.88 9.32 3.66
CA THR A 34 -11.95 10.30 3.90
C THR A 34 -11.79 10.89 5.30
N PHE A 35 -11.70 12.21 5.37
CA PHE A 35 -11.47 12.96 6.59
C PHE A 35 -12.77 13.61 7.05
N HIS A 36 -13.16 13.36 8.29
CA HIS A 36 -14.39 13.84 8.90
C HIS A 36 -14.10 14.86 10.00
N GLY A 37 -14.74 16.02 9.94
CA GLY A 37 -14.70 17.07 10.96
C GLY A 37 -16.09 17.62 11.25
N GLY A 38 -16.71 17.16 12.34
CA GLY A 38 -18.10 17.50 12.64
C GLY A 38 -19.04 17.07 11.50
N PRO A 39 -19.85 17.97 10.91
CA PRO A 39 -20.73 17.65 9.78
C PRO A 39 -20.04 17.76 8.40
N ALA A 40 -18.77 18.13 8.34
CA ALA A 40 -18.04 18.34 7.09
C ALA A 40 -17.04 17.21 6.82
N GLU A 41 -16.81 16.91 5.55
CA GLU A 41 -15.86 15.88 5.12
C GLU A 41 -15.13 16.27 3.83
N TYR A 42 -13.99 15.64 3.58
CA TYR A 42 -13.29 15.67 2.30
C TYR A 42 -12.53 14.36 2.07
N SER A 43 -12.29 14.02 0.80
CA SER A 43 -11.58 12.80 0.42
C SER A 43 -10.28 13.09 -0.32
N LEU A 44 -9.33 12.17 -0.20
CA LEU A 44 -8.03 12.20 -0.86
C LEU A 44 -7.69 10.79 -1.36
N ALA A 45 -7.21 10.70 -2.60
CA ALA A 45 -6.64 9.47 -3.16
C ALA A 45 -5.18 9.73 -3.52
N ILE A 46 -4.26 8.97 -2.91
CA ILE A 46 -2.81 9.17 -3.09
C ILE A 46 -2.07 7.85 -3.31
N PRO A 47 -1.00 7.83 -4.12
CA PRO A 47 -0.14 6.66 -4.23
C PRO A 47 0.62 6.42 -2.92
N ALA A 48 0.80 5.15 -2.54
CA ALA A 48 1.62 4.72 -1.41
C ALA A 48 3.12 4.69 -1.74
N ASP A 49 3.64 5.74 -2.37
CA ASP A 49 5.01 5.81 -2.90
C ASP A 49 5.99 6.56 -1.97
N GLY A 50 5.52 7.02 -0.81
CA GLY A 50 6.28 7.83 0.15
C GLY A 50 6.31 9.33 -0.18
N SER A 51 5.63 9.78 -1.24
CA SER A 51 5.48 11.20 -1.53
C SER A 51 4.60 11.89 -0.48
N VAL A 52 4.87 13.17 -0.23
CA VAL A 52 4.07 13.99 0.69
C VAL A 52 2.98 14.71 -0.11
N HIS A 53 1.73 14.53 0.30
CA HIS A 53 0.57 15.17 -0.32
C HIS A 53 -0.06 16.16 0.67
N ALA A 54 -0.08 17.44 0.30
CA ALA A 54 -0.79 18.47 1.06
C ALA A 54 -2.30 18.29 0.91
N THR A 55 -3.03 18.34 2.02
CA THR A 55 -4.50 18.24 2.03
C THR A 55 -5.16 19.57 1.65
N ASN A 56 -4.49 20.70 1.95
CA ASN A 56 -4.97 22.07 1.74
C ASN A 56 -6.38 22.32 2.30
N ASN A 57 -6.70 21.72 3.45
CA ASN A 57 -8.01 21.84 4.09
C ASN A 57 -7.87 22.21 5.57
N ALA A 58 -8.68 23.16 6.04
CA ALA A 58 -8.65 23.66 7.42
C ALA A 58 -9.71 23.01 8.33
N ILE A 59 -10.47 22.03 7.86
CA ILE A 59 -11.44 21.28 8.67
C ILE A 59 -10.71 20.60 9.82
N ALA A 60 -11.18 20.79 11.05
CA ALA A 60 -10.68 20.08 12.22
C ALA A 60 -11.17 18.64 12.20
N VAL A 61 -10.30 17.72 11.80
CA VAL A 61 -10.62 16.31 11.59
C VAL A 61 -10.64 15.58 12.94
N ASN A 62 -11.67 14.78 13.17
CA ASN A 62 -11.80 13.89 14.33
C ASN A 62 -11.81 12.41 13.96
N ILE A 63 -12.12 12.05 12.71
CA ILE A 63 -12.08 10.67 12.19
C ILE A 63 -11.48 10.68 10.77
N ILE A 64 -10.65 9.69 10.46
CA ILE A 64 -10.16 9.41 9.10
C ILE A 64 -10.54 7.98 8.75
N ASP A 65 -11.32 7.79 7.70
CA ASP A 65 -11.63 6.47 7.14
C ASP A 65 -10.56 6.06 6.11
N ALA A 66 -10.12 4.81 6.17
CA ALA A 66 -9.16 4.20 5.25
C ALA A 66 -9.65 2.80 4.81
N PRO A 67 -10.70 2.71 3.98
CA PRO A 67 -11.42 1.46 3.72
C PRO A 67 -10.60 0.36 3.04
N ASP A 68 -9.48 0.72 2.40
CA ASP A 68 -8.70 -0.15 1.55
C ASP A 68 -7.20 -0.12 1.86
N TYR A 69 -6.82 0.44 3.02
CA TYR A 69 -5.42 0.54 3.40
C TYR A 69 -5.23 0.57 4.91
N ASN A 70 -4.11 0.03 5.38
CA ASN A 70 -3.77 0.06 6.79
C ASN A 70 -3.05 1.38 7.14
N ALA A 71 -3.79 2.48 6.99
CA ALA A 71 -3.24 3.83 6.95
C ALA A 71 -2.59 4.27 8.27
N LEU A 72 -3.03 3.78 9.43
CA LEU A 72 -2.40 4.17 10.70
C LEU A 72 -0.92 3.76 10.77
N TYR A 73 -0.60 2.57 10.22
CA TYR A 73 0.75 2.02 10.31
C TYR A 73 1.59 2.27 9.05
N GLN A 74 0.94 2.56 7.92
CA GLN A 74 1.60 2.75 6.62
C GLN A 74 1.50 4.19 6.10
N CYS A 75 0.86 5.10 6.81
CA CYS A 75 0.84 6.51 6.48
C CYS A 75 1.30 7.38 7.65
N GLN A 76 1.99 8.46 7.31
CA GLN A 76 2.35 9.53 8.21
C GLN A 76 1.40 10.72 7.97
N PHE A 77 0.64 11.06 9.01
CA PHE A 77 -0.25 12.21 9.01
C PHE A 77 0.41 13.36 9.76
N GLN A 78 0.50 14.53 9.13
CA GLN A 78 0.95 15.74 9.79
C GLN A 78 -0.26 16.56 10.21
N THR A 79 -0.44 16.76 11.51
CA THR A 79 -1.52 17.58 12.06
C THR A 79 -1.07 19.01 12.34
N GLN A 80 -2.00 19.95 12.29
CA GLN A 80 -1.80 21.29 12.83
C GLN A 80 -1.99 21.26 14.35
N GLY A 81 -0.88 21.35 15.08
CA GLY A 81 -0.86 21.22 16.54
C GLY A 81 -0.72 19.77 17.00
N ASP A 82 -0.70 19.59 18.32
CA ASP A 82 -0.50 18.29 18.96
C ASP A 82 -1.81 17.49 18.94
N ALA A 83 -1.90 16.53 18.03
CA ALA A 83 -2.99 15.57 17.95
C ALA A 83 -2.46 14.14 18.07
N THR A 84 -3.18 13.31 18.81
CA THR A 84 -2.93 11.87 18.92
C THR A 84 -3.80 11.12 17.92
N LEU A 85 -3.20 10.18 17.20
CA LEU A 85 -3.88 9.31 16.24
C LEU A 85 -4.00 7.90 16.83
N VAL A 86 -5.20 7.33 16.80
CA VAL A 86 -5.47 5.99 17.36
C VAL A 86 -6.29 5.16 16.37
N SER A 87 -5.98 3.87 16.26
CA SER A 87 -6.76 2.95 15.43
C SER A 87 -8.15 2.74 15.99
N SER A 88 -9.14 2.72 15.11
CA SER A 88 -10.50 2.27 15.41
C SER A 88 -11.04 1.52 14.20
N ILE A 89 -12.20 0.88 14.38
CA ILE A 89 -12.94 0.21 13.31
C ILE A 89 -14.37 0.73 13.39
N SER A 90 -14.92 1.14 12.25
CA SER A 90 -16.32 1.59 12.19
C SER A 90 -17.28 0.43 12.53
N SER A 91 -18.55 0.75 12.80
CA SER A 91 -19.59 -0.28 12.97
C SER A 91 -19.79 -1.16 11.71
N THR A 92 -19.38 -0.66 10.54
CA THR A 92 -19.44 -1.38 9.25
C THR A 92 -18.14 -2.09 8.90
N GLY A 93 -17.12 -2.07 9.78
CA GLY A 93 -15.85 -2.76 9.57
C GLY A 93 -14.81 -2.01 8.74
N VAL A 94 -14.98 -0.70 8.55
CA VAL A 94 -14.01 0.17 7.87
C VAL A 94 -12.88 0.52 8.84
N ASN A 95 -11.62 0.50 8.37
CA ASN A 95 -10.50 1.02 9.18
C ASN A 95 -10.72 2.51 9.45
N GLN A 96 -10.58 2.91 10.70
CA GLN A 96 -10.66 4.31 11.09
C GLN A 96 -9.41 4.72 11.88
N ILE A 97 -9.09 6.01 11.80
CA ILE A 97 -8.13 6.65 12.67
C ILE A 97 -8.86 7.77 13.40
N LEU A 98 -8.91 7.68 14.72
CA LEU A 98 -9.45 8.74 15.57
C LEU A 98 -8.37 9.78 15.81
N VAL A 99 -8.73 11.05 15.69
CA VAL A 99 -7.81 12.20 15.86
C VAL A 99 -8.25 12.99 17.09
N GLY A 100 -7.41 13.06 18.12
CA GLY A 100 -7.74 13.67 19.41
C GLY A 100 -6.59 14.53 19.98
N PRO A 101 -6.80 15.81 20.29
CA PRO A 101 -7.99 16.62 19.97
C PRO A 101 -8.22 16.77 18.45
N PRO A 102 -9.45 17.09 18.00
CA PRO A 102 -9.72 17.33 16.58
C PRO A 102 -8.81 18.43 16.02
N ALA A 103 -8.14 18.14 14.91
CA ALA A 103 -7.13 19.03 14.34
C ALA A 103 -7.12 18.94 12.81
N PRO A 104 -6.81 20.03 12.10
CA PRO A 104 -6.56 19.97 10.66
C PRO A 104 -5.40 19.03 10.33
N ILE A 105 -5.61 18.15 9.36
CA ILE A 105 -4.52 17.39 8.74
C ILE A 105 -3.93 18.27 7.66
N THR A 106 -2.63 18.54 7.71
CA THR A 106 -1.92 19.44 6.78
C THR A 106 -1.32 18.70 5.59
N SER A 107 -0.82 17.49 5.83
CA SER A 107 -0.31 16.60 4.79
C SER A 107 -0.39 15.14 5.21
N VAL A 108 -0.38 14.27 4.20
CA VAL A 108 -0.29 12.82 4.37
C VAL A 108 0.77 12.27 3.42
N SER A 109 1.57 11.33 3.91
CA SER A 109 2.43 10.50 3.08
C SER A 109 2.15 9.04 3.40
N CYS A 110 1.96 8.20 2.40
CA CYS A 110 1.75 6.77 2.58
C CYS A 110 2.86 6.00 1.91
N GLN A 111 3.34 4.94 2.55
CA GLN A 111 4.34 4.04 2.01
C GLN A 111 4.07 2.62 2.48
N GLY A 112 4.21 1.66 1.57
CA GLY A 112 4.10 0.25 1.86
C GLY A 112 3.09 -0.43 0.96
N MET A 113 2.88 -1.70 1.24
CA MET A 113 1.94 -2.52 0.50
C MET A 113 1.19 -3.43 1.45
N CYS A 114 -0.07 -3.69 1.11
CA CYS A 114 -0.90 -4.63 1.82
C CYS A 114 -1.64 -5.53 0.82
N VAL A 115 -2.10 -6.67 1.30
CA VAL A 115 -2.90 -7.61 0.51
C VAL A 115 -4.38 -7.32 0.69
N ALA A 116 -5.12 -7.36 -0.41
CA ALA A 116 -6.55 -7.08 -0.40
C ALA A 116 -7.33 -8.09 0.46
N THR A 117 -8.53 -7.68 0.88
CA THR A 117 -9.43 -8.58 1.61
C THR A 117 -9.71 -9.84 0.78
N TRP A 118 -9.73 -11.00 1.43
CA TRP A 118 -9.85 -12.34 0.84
C TRP A 118 -8.65 -12.85 0.02
N SER A 119 -7.60 -12.03 -0.15
CA SER A 119 -6.32 -12.51 -0.70
C SER A 119 -5.52 -13.34 0.31
N ASP A 120 -4.47 -13.99 -0.16
CA ASP A 120 -3.58 -14.78 0.70
C ASP A 120 -2.60 -13.87 1.47
N CYS A 121 -2.73 -13.83 2.80
CA CYS A 121 -1.73 -13.21 3.67
C CYS A 121 -0.55 -14.15 3.96
N TYR A 122 -0.74 -15.46 3.77
CA TYR A 122 0.32 -16.46 3.74
C TYR A 122 0.19 -17.34 2.50
N ARG A 123 1.30 -17.57 1.80
CA ARG A 123 1.38 -18.47 0.65
C ARG A 123 2.51 -19.46 0.91
N ASP A 124 2.21 -20.75 0.86
CA ASP A 124 3.17 -21.83 1.12
C ASP A 124 3.94 -21.69 2.45
N GLY A 125 3.26 -21.16 3.49
CA GLY A 125 3.86 -20.89 4.79
C GLY A 125 4.70 -19.61 4.87
N GLN A 126 4.88 -18.88 3.76
CA GLN A 126 5.56 -17.59 3.73
C GLN A 126 4.57 -16.43 3.89
N TYR A 127 4.90 -15.48 4.75
CA TYR A 127 4.14 -14.25 4.91
C TYR A 127 4.24 -13.39 3.66
N VAL A 128 3.10 -13.01 3.09
CA VAL A 128 3.00 -12.19 1.87
C VAL A 128 2.93 -10.71 2.22
N GLY A 129 2.15 -10.35 3.24
CA GLY A 129 1.95 -8.96 3.63
C GLY A 129 0.77 -8.77 4.57
N PRO A 130 0.62 -7.57 5.16
CA PRO A 130 -0.49 -7.26 6.03
C PRO A 130 -1.79 -7.13 5.23
N CYS A 131 -2.92 -7.44 5.85
CA CYS A 131 -4.22 -7.20 5.22
C CYS A 131 -4.52 -5.70 5.18
N CYS A 132 -4.99 -5.20 4.03
CA CYS A 132 -5.28 -3.78 3.84
C CYS A 132 -6.38 -3.28 4.78
N ALA A 133 -7.50 -4.00 4.85
CA ALA A 133 -8.64 -3.66 5.69
C ALA A 133 -9.17 -4.92 6.39
N GLY A 134 -8.46 -5.32 7.45
CA GLY A 134 -8.80 -6.52 8.19
C GLY A 134 -7.62 -7.18 8.87
N TYR A 135 -7.77 -8.48 9.11
CA TYR A 135 -6.76 -9.31 9.77
C TYR A 135 -6.52 -10.60 8.98
N CYS A 136 -5.36 -11.21 9.20
CA CYS A 136 -5.00 -12.48 8.60
C CYS A 136 -5.55 -13.63 9.46
N ALA A 137 -6.39 -14.49 8.88
CA ALA A 137 -6.94 -15.66 9.55
C ALA A 137 -6.68 -16.93 8.72
N ALA A 138 -6.03 -17.91 9.35
CA ALA A 138 -5.37 -19.02 8.67
C ALA A 138 -4.37 -18.48 7.63
N ASN A 139 -4.74 -18.47 6.35
CA ASN A 139 -3.89 -17.96 5.26
C ASN A 139 -4.57 -16.84 4.46
N LYS A 140 -5.76 -16.38 4.87
CA LYS A 140 -6.58 -15.43 4.10
C LYS A 140 -6.82 -14.15 4.87
N CYS A 141 -6.80 -13.02 4.18
CA CYS A 141 -7.29 -11.77 4.72
C CYS A 141 -8.80 -11.82 4.91
N ARG A 142 -9.27 -11.44 6.10
CA ARG A 142 -10.68 -11.36 6.46
C ARG A 142 -11.01 -9.92 6.85
N PRO A 143 -12.20 -9.40 6.49
CA PRO A 143 -12.62 -8.09 6.95
C PRO A 143 -12.79 -8.09 8.48
N TRP A 144 -12.75 -6.90 9.10
CA TRP A 144 -12.97 -6.76 10.53
C TRP A 144 -14.37 -7.18 10.98
N VAL A 145 -15.37 -6.85 10.17
CA VAL A 145 -16.76 -7.24 10.36
C VAL A 145 -17.16 -8.11 9.18
N TYR A 146 -17.69 -9.29 9.47
CA TYR A 146 -18.25 -10.17 8.45
C TYR A 146 -19.61 -9.61 8.01
N PRO A 147 -19.87 -9.38 6.71
CA PRO A 147 -21.21 -9.01 6.28
C PRO A 147 -22.14 -10.19 6.56
N PHE A 148 -23.24 -9.94 7.28
CA PHE A 148 -24.27 -10.92 7.59
C PHE A 148 -24.84 -11.56 6.31
#